data_AF-A0A3A4P2B1-F1
#
_entry.id   AF-A0A3A4P2B1-F1
#
_cell.length_a   1.000
_cell.length_b   1.000
_cell.length_c   1.000
_cell.angle_alpha   90.00
_cell.angle_beta   90.00
_cell.angle_gamma   90.00
#
_symmetry.space_group_name_H-M   'P 1'
#
loop_
_entity.id
_entity.type
_entity.pdbx_description
1 polymer ?
#
loop_
_entity_poly.entity_id
_entity_poly.type
_entity_poly.pdbx_seq_one_letter_code
_entity_poly.pdbx_strand_id
1 'polypeptide(L)'
;MVHCVFRLDDGVALLPVLHGSGDFALEVRRFLLNSRWDCLAIPLPSSFRAEVLTAVRMLPLISVVAAEEGNDNDSMWNYVPIDPCQPVIMAIRIALEEYLSIEFIDRETQIYEPESYVFPDPYSLKTVSLEKFCAAVLPTIQSPIPGSQQHARILTMTNELHQLRSQYKNILCLCSLAHWPWLRDAYHARTGAPESEPFYAPVHSYPVRERSLAFVLGELPYITYLYERSRRELLPDENLSIDGIKELVIESRGEWLRKHEPLHNWVTPLRLQVLLQYVRNLTLMNARLTPDLYTLALAAKQVCGDTYAVSLVETAKLYPFQHIDDQEGAAFGVGKASFPAGDVGVVKNRLEGAPVVWKNLPLKRIPEKEKQTQWRQRWNPFGICSWPPEDRRIESFNTHVRETAQALIGAGLARSEKFTSSLKDGLDIRETFRNWYTNNLYVKEIPPSRGTVEMVVFLFDLPADPQKYTFCTTWYAEHEEESTLSFYSTPIGEQFVGPGVAQCLYGGCFFLFPPRYLPDIWREREFMQYHTLEERLLAGAFFHSEQKNVAVVSPRPPLAAWKLLARKYRKKIIPIPLSRFSQQLVDRLRVFHVLNGKVVRSYAGRFIREM
;
A
#
# COMPACT_ATOMS: atom_id res chain seq x y z
N MET A 1 29.24 12.52 27.26
CA MET A 1 29.12 13.67 28.19
C MET A 1 27.88 14.45 27.82
N VAL A 2 27.00 14.71 28.78
CA VAL A 2 25.78 15.51 28.57
C VAL A 2 26.15 16.93 28.14
N HIS A 3 25.62 17.38 27.00
CA HIS A 3 25.87 18.73 26.48
C HIS A 3 25.32 19.81 27.42
N CYS A 4 26.03 20.92 27.56
CA CYS A 4 25.67 22.00 28.50
C CYS A 4 24.28 22.58 28.25
N VAL A 5 23.82 22.58 27.00
CA VAL A 5 22.49 23.07 26.58
C VAL A 5 21.33 22.33 27.23
N PHE A 6 21.55 21.10 27.72
CA PHE A 6 20.54 20.31 28.41
C PHE A 6 20.71 20.36 29.93
N ARG A 7 21.78 20.94 30.47
CA ARG A 7 21.96 21.04 31.93
C ARG A 7 21.22 22.22 32.52
N LEU A 8 20.43 21.98 33.56
CA LEU A 8 19.88 23.02 34.42
C LEU A 8 20.89 23.40 35.51
N ASP A 9 21.58 22.41 36.07
CA ASP A 9 22.70 22.61 37.00
C ASP A 9 23.69 21.42 36.91
N ASP A 10 24.58 21.26 37.91
CA ASP A 10 25.56 20.17 37.96
C ASP A 10 24.94 18.77 38.14
N GLY A 11 23.71 18.67 38.64
CA GLY A 11 23.02 17.42 38.95
C GLY A 11 21.72 17.18 38.19
N VAL A 12 21.18 18.17 37.46
CA VAL A 12 19.92 18.04 36.72
C VAL A 12 20.14 18.31 35.23
N ALA A 13 19.78 17.33 34.41
CA ALA A 13 19.67 17.48 32.96
C ALA A 13 18.21 17.43 32.53
N LEU A 14 17.83 18.32 31.62
CA LEU A 14 16.52 18.42 31.00
C LEU A 14 16.63 18.03 29.52
N LEU A 15 16.07 16.88 29.19
CA LEU A 15 16.08 16.31 27.84
C LEU A 15 14.72 16.58 27.15
N PRO A 16 14.68 17.47 26.15
CA PRO A 16 13.47 17.72 25.37
C PRO A 16 13.17 16.57 24.41
N VAL A 17 11.89 16.21 24.29
CA VAL A 17 11.41 15.16 23.39
C VAL A 17 10.21 15.60 22.55
N LEU A 18 10.09 15.04 21.34
CA LEU A 18 8.84 15.02 20.59
C LEU A 18 8.11 13.72 20.86
N HIS A 19 6.88 13.82 21.38
CA HIS A 19 6.06 12.67 21.69
C HIS A 19 5.65 11.89 20.43
N GLY A 20 5.45 10.58 20.59
CA GLY A 20 4.99 9.69 19.51
C GLY A 20 5.99 9.52 18.36
N SER A 21 7.30 9.57 18.64
CA SER A 21 8.35 9.44 17.64
C SER A 21 9.38 8.38 18.00
N GLY A 22 9.51 7.38 17.11
CA GLY A 22 10.53 6.34 17.25
C GLY A 22 11.95 6.89 17.25
N ASP A 23 12.21 7.92 16.46
CA ASP A 23 13.53 8.58 16.39
C ASP A 23 13.91 9.27 17.71
N PHE A 24 12.97 9.95 18.38
CA PHE A 24 13.22 10.50 19.71
C PHE A 24 13.32 9.40 20.79
N ALA A 25 12.58 8.29 20.65
CA ALA A 25 12.70 7.17 21.57
C ALA A 25 14.12 6.55 21.52
N LEU A 26 14.72 6.46 20.33
CA LEU A 26 16.11 6.05 20.16
C LEU A 26 17.10 7.05 20.80
N GLU A 27 16.89 8.36 20.65
CA GLU A 27 17.74 9.37 21.28
C GLU A 27 17.66 9.31 22.81
N VAL A 28 16.46 9.16 23.36
CA VAL A 28 16.27 8.95 24.81
C VAL A 28 17.02 7.71 25.28
N ARG A 29 16.93 6.59 24.54
CA ARG A 29 17.68 5.38 24.86
C ARG A 29 19.18 5.62 24.86
N ARG A 30 19.70 6.27 23.81
CA ARG A 30 21.13 6.63 23.72
C ARG A 30 21.54 7.50 24.90
N PHE A 31 20.73 8.48 25.28
CA PHE A 31 21.05 9.41 26.36
C PHE A 31 21.08 8.75 27.74
N LEU A 32 20.11 7.87 28.01
CA LEU A 32 20.05 7.08 29.25
C LEU A 32 21.23 6.12 29.38
N LEU A 33 21.59 5.40 28.31
CA LEU A 33 22.65 4.39 28.35
C LEU A 33 24.08 4.98 28.32
N ASN A 34 24.26 6.20 27.79
CA ASN A 34 25.57 6.84 27.66
C ASN A 34 26.02 7.64 28.90
N SER A 35 25.18 7.76 29.92
CA SER A 35 25.47 8.51 31.16
C SER A 35 24.94 7.76 32.38
N ARG A 36 25.43 8.10 33.58
CA ARG A 36 24.90 7.54 34.82
C ARG A 36 23.87 8.47 35.43
N TRP A 37 22.73 7.91 35.79
CA TRP A 37 21.60 8.60 36.39
C TRP A 37 21.20 7.86 37.66
N ASP A 38 20.70 8.59 38.65
CA ASP A 38 20.16 8.01 39.88
C ASP A 38 18.63 8.10 39.89
N CYS A 39 18.08 9.04 39.12
CA CYS A 39 16.64 9.30 39.00
C CYS A 39 16.25 9.73 37.59
N LEU A 40 15.16 9.17 37.08
CA LEU A 40 14.44 9.61 35.91
C LEU A 40 13.18 10.37 36.36
N ALA A 41 13.08 11.65 36.04
CA ALA A 41 11.88 12.45 36.22
C ALA A 41 11.10 12.55 34.90
N ILE A 42 9.79 12.26 34.92
CA ILE A 42 8.94 12.22 33.74
C ILE A 42 7.73 13.15 33.84
N PRO A 43 7.27 13.73 32.71
CA PRO A 43 6.19 14.71 32.69
C PRO A 43 4.82 14.04 32.73
N LEU A 44 4.58 13.21 33.74
CA LEU A 44 3.30 12.56 34.02
C LEU A 44 2.91 12.77 35.49
N PRO A 45 1.61 12.84 35.82
CA PRO A 45 1.14 13.01 37.19
C PRO A 45 1.33 11.74 38.03
N SER A 46 1.51 11.90 39.34
CA SER A 46 1.78 10.79 40.26
C SER A 46 0.66 9.75 40.34
N SER A 47 -0.60 10.14 40.10
CA SER A 47 -1.76 9.26 40.01
C SER A 47 -1.60 8.15 38.95
N PHE A 48 -0.87 8.43 37.88
CA PHE A 48 -0.61 7.47 36.79
C PHE A 48 0.48 6.44 37.11
N ARG A 49 1.24 6.61 38.19
CA ARG A 49 2.47 5.85 38.47
C ARG A 49 2.25 4.33 38.47
N ALA A 50 1.29 3.84 39.26
CA ALA A 50 1.10 2.40 39.46
C ALA A 50 0.73 1.68 38.15
N GLU A 51 -0.26 2.23 37.43
CA GLU A 51 -0.78 1.65 36.20
C GLU A 51 0.22 1.78 35.04
N VAL A 52 0.89 2.94 34.88
CA VAL A 52 1.89 3.13 33.82
C VAL A 52 3.06 2.17 34.02
N LEU A 53 3.63 2.07 35.22
CA LEU A 53 4.76 1.16 35.46
C LEU A 53 4.37 -0.31 35.25
N THR A 54 3.14 -0.69 35.60
CA THR A 54 2.63 -2.04 35.35
C THR A 54 2.46 -2.29 33.86
N ALA A 55 1.82 -1.37 33.15
CA ALA A 55 1.58 -1.49 31.71
C ALA A 55 2.86 -1.52 30.88
N VAL A 56 3.88 -0.72 31.24
CA VAL A 56 5.19 -0.75 30.55
C VAL A 56 5.88 -2.11 30.67
N ARG A 57 5.70 -2.83 31.80
CA ARG A 57 6.23 -4.19 31.96
C ARG A 57 5.53 -5.22 31.06
N MET A 58 4.33 -4.92 30.58
CA MET A 58 3.55 -5.80 29.69
C MET A 58 3.89 -5.61 28.21
N LEU A 59 4.76 -4.64 27.87
CA LEU A 59 5.23 -4.48 26.50
C LEU A 59 5.85 -5.78 25.96
N PRO A 60 5.57 -6.16 24.70
CA PRO A 60 5.08 -5.31 23.61
C PRO A 60 3.54 -5.23 23.48
N LEU A 61 2.76 -5.72 24.43
CA LEU A 61 1.30 -5.57 24.37
C LEU A 61 0.94 -4.09 24.53
N ILE A 62 0.22 -3.54 23.56
CA ILE A 62 -0.16 -2.12 23.56
C ILE A 62 -1.37 -1.92 24.47
N SER A 63 -1.23 -0.97 25.38
CA SER A 63 -2.29 -0.53 26.29
C SER A 63 -2.33 0.99 26.39
N VAL A 64 -3.38 1.47 27.05
CA VAL A 64 -3.53 2.86 27.47
C VAL A 64 -3.78 2.86 28.97
N VAL A 65 -3.25 3.86 29.66
CA VAL A 65 -3.61 4.15 31.05
C VAL A 65 -4.50 5.37 31.05
N ALA A 66 -5.75 5.22 31.45
CA ALA A 66 -6.78 6.25 31.33
C ALA A 66 -7.33 6.65 32.71
N ALA A 67 -7.67 7.93 32.84
CA ALA A 67 -8.33 8.50 34.00
C ALA A 67 -9.56 9.30 33.56
N GLU A 68 -10.66 9.17 34.29
CA GLU A 68 -11.88 9.93 34.04
C GLU A 68 -11.70 11.40 34.48
N GLU A 69 -12.20 12.32 33.66
CA GLU A 69 -12.23 13.75 33.97
C GLU A 69 -13.57 14.11 34.61
N GLY A 70 -13.53 14.93 35.67
CA GLY A 70 -14.76 15.26 36.41
C GLY A 70 -15.62 16.30 35.70
N ASN A 71 -16.77 15.89 35.13
CA ASN A 71 -17.92 16.76 34.87
C ASN A 71 -19.23 15.95 34.72
N ASP A 72 -20.34 16.45 35.29
CA ASP A 72 -21.60 15.70 35.48
C ASP A 72 -22.40 15.39 34.19
N ASN A 73 -21.98 15.88 33.02
CA ASN A 73 -22.80 15.82 31.79
C ASN A 73 -22.21 15.03 30.61
N ASP A 74 -20.89 14.81 30.54
CA ASP A 74 -20.23 14.09 29.43
C ASP A 74 -19.06 13.23 29.94
N SER A 75 -18.99 11.95 29.53
CA SER A 75 -17.85 11.08 29.84
C SER A 75 -16.60 11.59 29.10
N MET A 76 -15.69 12.21 29.84
CA MET A 76 -14.42 12.73 29.34
C MET A 76 -13.27 11.98 30.01
N TRP A 77 -12.23 11.70 29.26
CA TRP A 77 -11.09 10.90 29.72
C TRP A 77 -9.79 11.54 29.24
N ASN A 78 -8.75 11.42 30.06
CA ASN A 78 -7.38 11.64 29.62
C ASN A 78 -6.57 10.35 29.76
N TYR A 79 -5.62 10.14 28.87
CA TYR A 79 -4.85 8.89 28.83
C TYR A 79 -3.39 9.07 28.48
N VAL A 80 -2.59 8.08 28.88
CA VAL A 80 -1.19 7.91 28.52
C VAL A 80 -1.08 6.68 27.61
N PRO A 81 -0.63 6.83 26.35
CA PRO A 81 -0.40 5.69 25.47
C PRO A 81 0.86 4.93 25.89
N ILE A 82 0.74 3.61 26.05
CA ILE A 82 1.88 2.72 26.31
C ILE A 82 2.40 2.24 24.95
N ASP A 83 2.99 3.18 24.21
CA ASP A 83 3.57 2.99 22.88
C ASP A 83 5.09 2.74 22.98
N PRO A 84 5.63 1.64 22.44
CA PRO A 84 7.08 1.41 22.35
C PRO A 84 7.88 2.55 21.72
N CYS A 85 7.30 3.27 20.77
CA CYS A 85 7.92 4.39 20.07
C CYS A 85 7.69 5.74 20.76
N GLN A 86 7.05 5.77 21.93
CA GLN A 86 6.89 6.99 22.71
C GLN A 86 8.14 7.23 23.59
N PRO A 87 8.85 8.37 23.46
CA PRO A 87 10.08 8.62 24.20
C PRO A 87 9.96 8.50 25.73
N VAL A 88 8.85 8.97 26.32
CA VAL A 88 8.61 8.85 27.76
C VAL A 88 8.46 7.38 28.18
N ILE A 89 7.76 6.58 27.38
CA ILE A 89 7.57 5.14 27.64
C ILE A 89 8.88 4.38 27.46
N MET A 90 9.66 4.71 26.45
CA MET A 90 11.00 4.14 26.25
C MET A 90 11.92 4.46 27.45
N ALA A 91 11.89 5.68 27.98
CA ALA A 91 12.67 6.03 29.16
C ALA A 91 12.25 5.22 30.40
N ILE A 92 10.94 5.10 30.65
CA ILE A 92 10.42 4.29 31.76
C ILE A 92 10.89 2.84 31.61
N ARG A 93 10.80 2.28 30.40
CA ARG A 93 11.21 0.90 30.13
C ARG A 93 12.69 0.67 30.45
N ILE A 94 13.57 1.57 30.00
CA ILE A 94 15.00 1.49 30.30
C ILE A 94 15.28 1.71 31.78
N ALA A 95 14.62 2.69 32.41
CA ALA A 95 14.78 2.96 33.83
C ALA A 95 14.37 1.75 34.70
N LEU A 96 13.33 1.01 34.29
CA LEU A 96 12.94 -0.24 34.95
C LEU A 96 14.01 -1.35 34.77
N GLU A 97 14.62 -1.44 33.59
CA GLU A 97 15.69 -2.41 33.29
C GLU A 97 17.01 -2.08 34.02
N GLU A 98 17.33 -0.80 34.17
CA GLU A 98 18.51 -0.27 34.86
C GLU A 98 18.27 0.01 36.36
N TYR A 99 17.10 -0.34 36.88
CA TYR A 99 16.71 -0.14 38.29
C TYR A 99 16.84 1.31 38.80
N LEU A 100 16.56 2.29 37.95
CA LEU A 100 16.55 3.72 38.31
C LEU A 100 15.29 4.08 39.11
N SER A 101 15.41 5.06 40.01
CA SER A 101 14.22 5.71 40.58
C SER A 101 13.45 6.45 39.50
N ILE A 102 12.14 6.23 39.41
CA ILE A 102 11.27 6.88 38.40
C ILE A 102 10.29 7.78 39.14
N GLU A 103 10.38 9.09 38.90
CA GLU A 103 9.58 10.12 39.58
C GLU A 103 8.65 10.83 38.60
N PHE A 104 7.38 10.92 39.00
CA PHE A 104 6.29 11.53 38.23
C PHE A 104 6.11 12.96 38.74
N ILE A 105 6.50 13.94 37.93
CA ILE A 105 6.67 15.33 38.40
C ILE A 105 5.60 16.30 37.87
N ASP A 106 4.68 15.83 37.03
CA ASP A 106 3.65 16.71 36.45
C ASP A 106 2.47 16.91 37.40
N ARG A 107 1.71 17.98 37.14
CA ARG A 107 0.57 18.40 37.96
C ARG A 107 -0.66 17.52 37.73
N GLU A 108 -1.37 17.20 38.82
CA GLU A 108 -2.72 16.63 38.74
C GLU A 108 -3.72 17.68 38.22
N THR A 109 -4.62 17.26 37.34
CA THR A 109 -5.59 18.15 36.69
C THR A 109 -6.96 17.48 36.61
N GLN A 110 -8.01 18.15 37.07
CA GLN A 110 -9.38 17.64 36.98
C GLN A 110 -9.86 17.49 35.53
N ILE A 111 -9.55 18.48 34.70
CA ILE A 111 -9.80 18.49 33.26
C ILE A 111 -8.47 18.76 32.59
N TYR A 112 -7.95 17.81 31.81
CA TYR A 112 -6.69 17.98 31.11
C TYR A 112 -6.88 18.85 29.87
N GLU A 113 -5.97 19.79 29.63
CA GLU A 113 -5.92 20.62 28.43
C GLU A 113 -4.78 20.10 27.53
N PRO A 114 -5.10 19.40 26.42
CA PRO A 114 -4.08 18.89 25.52
C PRO A 114 -3.39 20.04 24.77
N GLU A 115 -2.10 19.88 24.53
CA GLU A 115 -1.28 20.85 23.82
C GLU A 115 -0.80 20.25 22.50
N SER A 116 -1.08 20.92 21.38
CA SER A 116 -0.65 20.47 20.06
C SER A 116 0.32 21.47 19.44
N TYR A 117 1.45 20.94 18.95
CA TYR A 117 2.51 21.73 18.35
C TYR A 117 2.94 21.13 17.01
N VAL A 118 3.26 22.00 16.06
CA VAL A 118 3.85 21.60 14.79
C VAL A 118 5.35 21.78 14.87
N PHE A 119 6.08 20.68 14.83
CA PHE A 119 7.54 20.66 14.88
C PHE A 119 8.14 20.07 13.59
N PRO A 120 9.43 20.35 13.32
CA PRO A 120 10.13 19.68 12.22
C PRO A 120 10.15 18.16 12.39
N ASP A 121 10.27 17.47 11.27
CA ASP A 121 10.27 16.02 11.22
C ASP A 121 11.43 15.40 12.05
N PRO A 122 11.12 14.47 12.99
CA PRO A 122 12.12 13.78 13.80
C PRO A 122 13.23 13.09 13.01
N TYR A 123 12.97 12.69 11.76
CA TYR A 123 13.97 12.05 10.91
C TYR A 123 15.22 12.92 10.67
N SER A 124 15.11 14.24 10.83
CA SER A 124 16.27 15.14 10.77
C SER A 124 17.37 14.78 11.78
N LEU A 125 17.03 14.11 12.89
CA LEU A 125 17.99 13.60 13.89
C LEU A 125 19.00 12.58 13.33
N LYS A 126 18.75 12.00 12.14
CA LYS A 126 19.74 11.15 11.46
C LYS A 126 20.93 11.93 10.90
N THR A 127 20.78 13.24 10.74
CA THR A 127 21.80 14.11 10.13
C THR A 127 22.23 15.27 11.03
N VAL A 128 21.36 15.66 11.98
CA VAL A 128 21.57 16.78 12.90
C VAL A 128 21.56 16.24 14.32
N SER A 129 22.49 16.70 15.16
CA SER A 129 22.50 16.32 16.58
C SER A 129 21.29 16.89 17.33
N LEU A 130 20.88 16.23 18.42
CA LEU A 130 19.72 16.66 19.20
C LEU A 130 19.85 18.11 19.69
N GLU A 131 21.05 18.56 20.07
CA GLU A 131 21.31 19.94 20.50
C GLU A 131 21.02 20.95 19.39
N LYS A 132 21.50 20.65 18.18
CA LYS A 132 21.31 21.51 17.01
C LYS A 132 19.84 21.53 16.58
N PHE A 133 19.16 20.38 16.65
CA PHE A 133 17.73 20.29 16.40
C PHE A 133 16.94 21.18 17.36
N CYS A 134 17.17 21.03 18.66
CA CYS A 134 16.45 21.80 19.69
C CYS A 134 16.75 23.31 19.57
N ALA A 135 18.01 23.68 19.35
CA ALA A 135 18.41 25.08 19.16
C ALA A 135 17.75 25.72 17.91
N ALA A 136 17.59 24.96 16.82
CA ALA A 136 16.94 25.45 15.60
C ALA A 136 15.42 25.67 15.77
N VAL A 137 14.78 24.86 16.63
CA VAL A 137 13.33 24.95 16.90
C VAL A 137 13.01 26.01 17.97
N LEU A 138 13.95 26.35 18.84
CA LEU A 138 13.75 27.28 19.95
C LEU A 138 13.01 28.59 19.57
N PRO A 139 13.29 29.27 18.45
CA PRO A 139 12.60 30.51 18.09
C PRO A 139 11.10 30.34 17.77
N THR A 140 10.64 29.12 17.49
CA THR A 140 9.22 28.85 17.17
C THR A 140 8.40 28.48 18.41
N ILE A 141 9.05 28.30 19.57
CA ILE A 141 8.38 27.91 20.81
C ILE A 141 7.78 29.17 21.45
N GLN A 142 6.46 29.16 21.63
CA GLN A 142 5.73 30.26 22.26
C GLN A 142 5.81 30.18 23.78
N SER A 143 5.78 31.34 24.43
CA SER A 143 5.72 31.44 25.89
C SER A 143 4.36 30.99 26.41
N PRO A 144 4.31 30.20 27.50
CA PRO A 144 3.04 29.77 28.07
C PRO A 144 2.29 30.99 28.59
N ILE A 145 0.98 31.04 28.30
CA ILE A 145 0.12 32.13 28.77
C ILE A 145 0.09 32.11 30.31
N PRO A 146 0.40 33.22 31.00
CA PRO A 146 0.32 33.28 32.45
C PRO A 146 -1.05 32.87 32.98
N GLY A 147 -1.07 31.96 33.94
CA GLY A 147 -2.31 31.42 34.53
C GLY A 147 -2.95 30.27 33.75
N SER A 148 -2.43 29.92 32.57
CA SER A 148 -2.88 28.72 31.84
C SER A 148 -2.49 27.42 32.56
N GLN A 149 -3.18 26.31 32.24
CA GLN A 149 -2.82 24.99 32.78
C GLN A 149 -1.38 24.62 32.43
N GLN A 150 -0.92 24.92 31.22
CA GLN A 150 0.46 24.71 30.78
C GLN A 150 1.47 25.44 31.70
N HIS A 151 1.23 26.72 31.98
CA HIS A 151 2.09 27.51 32.87
C HIS A 151 2.14 26.90 34.28
N ALA A 152 0.99 26.52 34.83
CA ALA A 152 0.90 25.89 36.15
C ALA A 152 1.64 24.54 36.20
N ARG A 153 1.51 23.71 35.17
CA ARG A 153 2.24 22.42 35.03
C ARG A 153 3.74 22.62 35.01
N ILE A 154 4.25 23.57 34.23
CA ILE A 154 5.68 23.92 34.17
C ILE A 154 6.19 24.31 35.56
N LEU A 155 5.48 25.20 36.26
CA LEU A 155 5.87 25.61 37.61
C LEU A 155 5.87 24.42 38.58
N THR A 156 4.82 23.59 38.59
CA THR A 156 4.77 22.37 39.43
C THR A 156 5.96 21.45 39.14
N MET A 157 6.22 21.11 37.87
CA MET A 157 7.36 20.26 37.47
C MET A 157 8.71 20.81 37.97
N THR A 158 8.93 22.13 37.87
CA THR A 158 10.18 22.72 38.38
C THR A 158 10.32 22.65 39.91
N ASN A 159 9.22 22.81 40.65
CA ASN A 159 9.24 22.70 42.10
C ASN A 159 9.51 21.26 42.55
N GLU A 160 8.92 20.28 41.87
CA GLU A 160 9.23 18.86 42.10
C GLU A 160 10.70 18.56 41.80
N LEU A 161 11.27 19.09 40.71
CA LEU A 161 12.70 18.92 40.40
C LEU A 161 13.61 19.49 41.50
N HIS A 162 13.26 20.64 42.10
CA HIS A 162 14.01 21.19 43.23
C HIS A 162 13.94 20.29 44.46
N GLN A 163 12.79 19.68 44.74
CA GLN A 163 12.63 18.71 45.83
C GLN A 163 13.46 17.45 45.57
N LEU A 164 13.37 16.88 44.37
CA LEU A 164 14.14 15.70 43.96
C LEU A 164 15.64 15.93 44.05
N ARG A 165 16.12 17.17 43.81
CA ARG A 165 17.54 17.51 43.91
C ARG A 165 18.11 17.33 45.32
N SER A 166 17.27 17.40 46.35
CA SER A 166 17.67 17.11 47.74
C SER A 166 17.87 15.62 48.02
N GLN A 167 17.26 14.75 47.20
CA GLN A 167 17.27 13.29 47.37
C GLN A 167 18.23 12.59 46.42
N TYR A 168 18.40 13.12 45.20
CA TYR A 168 19.17 12.51 44.12
C TYR A 168 20.32 13.41 43.65
N LYS A 169 21.40 12.79 43.16
CA LYS A 169 22.59 13.52 42.68
C LYS A 169 22.53 13.79 41.19
N ASN A 170 22.19 12.78 40.38
CA ASN A 170 22.10 12.88 38.93
C ASN A 170 20.68 12.57 38.45
N ILE A 171 19.92 13.60 38.10
CA ILE A 171 18.53 13.52 37.66
C ILE A 171 18.46 13.79 36.16
N LEU A 172 17.85 12.86 35.42
CA LEU A 172 17.41 13.09 34.05
C LEU A 172 15.93 13.43 34.05
N CYS A 173 15.57 14.65 33.68
CA CYS A 173 14.20 15.06 33.47
C CYS A 173 13.85 15.00 31.97
N LEU A 174 12.79 14.30 31.61
CA LEU A 174 12.19 14.41 30.29
C LEU A 174 11.15 15.54 30.27
N CYS A 175 11.05 16.24 29.15
CA CYS A 175 9.98 17.21 28.93
C CYS A 175 9.59 17.29 27.46
N SER A 176 8.38 17.75 27.18
CA SER A 176 8.02 18.15 25.81
C SER A 176 8.99 19.22 25.32
N LEU A 177 9.39 19.15 24.05
CA LEU A 177 10.21 20.17 23.42
C LEU A 177 9.61 21.58 23.59
N ALA A 178 8.27 21.70 23.60
CA ALA A 178 7.57 22.97 23.82
C ALA A 178 7.78 23.53 25.25
N HIS A 179 7.99 22.68 26.25
CA HIS A 179 8.15 23.08 27.65
C HIS A 179 9.61 23.38 28.00
N TRP A 180 10.55 22.86 27.21
CA TRP A 180 11.98 22.91 27.48
C TRP A 180 12.55 24.28 27.88
N PRO A 181 12.36 25.37 27.11
CA PRO A 181 12.90 26.67 27.50
C PRO A 181 12.26 27.21 28.78
N TRP A 182 10.96 26.99 28.95
CA TRP A 182 10.19 27.55 30.05
C TRP A 182 10.41 26.81 31.36
N LEU A 183 10.64 25.48 31.31
CA LEU A 183 11.10 24.71 32.46
C LEU A 183 12.48 25.18 32.92
N ARG A 184 13.39 25.47 31.98
CA ARG A 184 14.71 26.04 32.32
C ARG A 184 14.55 27.40 33.00
N ASP A 185 13.78 28.30 32.42
CA ASP A 185 13.57 29.64 32.97
C ASP A 185 12.91 29.59 34.36
N ALA A 186 11.84 28.81 34.51
CA ALA A 186 11.14 28.63 35.78
C ALA A 186 12.04 27.99 36.86
N TYR A 187 12.88 27.02 36.48
CA TYR A 187 13.81 26.35 37.39
C TYR A 187 14.82 27.34 37.97
N HIS A 188 15.42 28.19 37.13
CA HIS A 188 16.38 29.21 37.56
C HIS A 188 15.74 30.37 38.32
N ALA A 189 14.53 30.79 37.93
CA ALA A 189 13.79 31.83 38.63
C ALA A 189 13.32 31.39 40.03
N ARG A 190 13.30 30.08 40.33
CA ARG A 190 12.77 29.50 41.57
C ARG A 190 11.35 29.96 41.86
N THR A 191 10.53 30.01 40.82
CA THR A 191 9.13 30.44 40.93
C THR A 191 8.32 29.36 41.67
N GLY A 192 7.61 29.77 42.72
CA GLY A 192 6.78 28.86 43.50
C GLY A 192 5.65 28.24 42.69
N ALA A 193 5.30 26.98 42.99
CA ALA A 193 4.20 26.30 42.33
C ALA A 193 2.87 26.93 42.78
N PRO A 194 1.90 27.09 41.88
CA PRO A 194 0.55 27.46 42.29
C PRO A 194 -0.06 26.36 43.16
N GLU A 195 -0.81 26.75 44.18
CA GLU A 195 -1.55 25.80 45.02
C GLU A 195 -2.41 24.87 44.15
N SER A 196 -2.45 23.59 44.52
CA SER A 196 -3.24 22.58 43.85
C SER A 196 -4.23 22.00 44.83
N GLU A 197 -5.50 21.97 44.43
CA GLU A 197 -6.47 21.15 45.13
C GLU A 197 -6.15 19.67 44.89
N PRO A 198 -6.23 18.82 45.92
CA PRO A 198 -6.03 17.39 45.76
C PRO A 198 -7.18 16.82 44.93
N PHE A 199 -6.85 16.28 43.76
CA PHE A 199 -7.80 15.63 42.87
C PHE A 199 -7.45 14.14 42.77
N TYR A 200 -8.45 13.28 43.00
CA TYR A 200 -8.31 11.84 42.91
C TYR A 200 -9.32 11.31 41.90
N ALA A 201 -8.85 10.94 40.72
CA ALA A 201 -9.60 10.16 39.75
C ALA A 201 -9.10 8.71 39.75
N PRO A 202 -10.00 7.72 39.60
CA PRO A 202 -9.57 6.35 39.36
C PRO A 202 -8.79 6.28 38.04
N VAL A 203 -7.64 5.61 38.08
CA VAL A 203 -6.77 5.38 36.93
C VAL A 203 -6.74 3.89 36.63
N HIS A 204 -6.95 3.53 35.37
CA HIS A 204 -7.01 2.13 34.94
C HIS A 204 -6.23 1.90 33.65
N SER A 205 -5.56 0.75 33.57
CA SER A 205 -4.94 0.27 32.34
C SER A 205 -5.90 -0.57 31.50
N TYR A 206 -5.99 -0.30 30.21
CA TYR A 206 -6.80 -1.06 29.25
C TYR A 206 -5.95 -1.51 28.05
N PRO A 207 -5.99 -2.79 27.67
CA PRO A 207 -5.39 -3.22 26.41
C PRO A 207 -6.14 -2.61 25.22
N VAL A 208 -5.44 -2.31 24.12
CA VAL A 208 -6.04 -1.66 22.94
C VAL A 208 -6.45 -2.71 21.90
N ARG A 209 -7.64 -2.59 21.30
CA ARG A 209 -8.04 -3.49 20.20
C ARG A 209 -7.16 -3.27 18.98
N GLU A 210 -6.82 -4.37 18.28
CA GLU A 210 -5.93 -4.38 17.11
C GLU A 210 -6.31 -3.33 16.06
N ARG A 211 -7.61 -3.26 15.72
CA ARG A 211 -8.12 -2.37 14.67
C ARG A 211 -8.00 -0.89 15.01
N SER A 212 -7.76 -0.56 16.28
CA SER A 212 -7.65 0.80 16.77
C SER A 212 -6.22 1.27 17.09
N LEU A 213 -5.21 0.41 16.92
CA LEU A 213 -3.81 0.75 17.23
C LEU A 213 -3.32 2.01 16.51
N ALA A 214 -3.74 2.22 15.26
CA ALA A 214 -3.36 3.40 14.47
C ALA A 214 -3.88 4.73 15.05
N PHE A 215 -4.77 4.72 16.04
CA PHE A 215 -5.25 5.91 16.74
C PHE A 215 -4.52 6.16 18.06
N VAL A 216 -3.73 5.20 18.54
CA VAL A 216 -3.04 5.26 19.84
C VAL A 216 -1.53 5.40 19.66
N LEU A 217 -0.96 4.69 18.69
CA LEU A 217 0.48 4.72 18.41
C LEU A 217 0.88 5.99 17.64
N GLY A 218 2.05 6.53 17.96
CA GLY A 218 2.60 7.70 17.24
C GLY A 218 3.14 7.33 15.86
N GLU A 219 3.84 6.20 15.77
CA GLU A 219 4.28 5.59 14.51
C GLU A 219 3.19 4.69 13.91
N LEU A 220 3.33 4.32 12.63
CA LEU A 220 2.45 3.31 12.04
C LEU A 220 2.58 1.98 12.81
N PRO A 221 1.49 1.25 13.10
CA PRO A 221 1.56 -0.01 13.83
C PRO A 221 2.61 -0.98 13.28
N TYR A 222 2.72 -1.09 11.95
CA TYR A 222 3.74 -1.93 11.33
C TYR A 222 5.17 -1.47 11.64
N ILE A 223 5.42 -0.16 11.65
CA ILE A 223 6.74 0.42 11.97
C ILE A 223 7.05 0.22 13.46
N THR A 224 6.08 0.43 14.36
CA THR A 224 6.22 0.11 15.79
C THR A 224 6.56 -1.37 16.01
N TYR A 225 5.94 -2.27 15.23
CA TYR A 225 6.29 -3.70 15.24
C TYR A 225 7.76 -3.93 14.85
N LEU A 226 8.27 -3.25 13.82
CA LEU A 226 9.67 -3.39 13.41
C LEU A 226 10.64 -2.93 14.49
N TYR A 227 10.32 -1.88 15.24
CA TYR A 227 11.11 -1.45 16.40
C TYR A 227 11.14 -2.53 17.49
N GLU A 228 9.98 -3.10 17.87
CA GLU A 228 9.93 -4.17 18.87
C GLU A 228 10.60 -5.47 18.40
N ARG A 229 10.45 -5.83 17.11
CA ARG A 229 11.15 -6.97 16.52
C ARG A 229 12.66 -6.77 16.61
N SER A 230 13.14 -5.59 16.21
CA SER A 230 14.57 -5.28 16.24
C SER A 230 15.12 -5.29 17.67
N ARG A 231 14.35 -4.81 18.65
CA ARG A 231 14.70 -4.91 20.07
C ARG A 231 14.84 -6.36 20.54
N ARG A 232 13.86 -7.22 20.21
CA ARG A 232 13.84 -8.64 20.62
C ARG A 232 14.96 -9.45 19.97
N GLU A 233 15.26 -9.16 18.71
CA GLU A 233 16.24 -9.88 17.89
C GLU A 233 17.64 -9.25 17.92
N LEU A 234 17.81 -8.14 18.66
CA LEU A 234 19.04 -7.35 18.72
C LEU A 234 19.54 -6.88 17.33
N LEU A 235 18.59 -6.55 16.45
CA LEU A 235 18.88 -6.02 15.12
C LEU A 235 19.09 -4.49 15.16
N PRO A 236 19.80 -3.92 14.18
CA PRO A 236 19.91 -2.47 14.04
C PRO A 236 18.54 -1.82 13.83
N ASP A 237 18.22 -0.82 14.65
CA ASP A 237 16.94 -0.10 14.62
C ASP A 237 17.09 1.39 14.27
N GLU A 238 18.32 1.84 13.98
CA GLU A 238 18.65 3.26 13.83
C GLU A 238 17.94 3.94 12.67
N ASN A 239 17.56 3.23 11.61
CA ASN A 239 16.99 3.81 10.38
C ASN A 239 15.59 3.30 10.08
N LEU A 240 14.90 2.68 11.04
CA LEU A 240 13.59 2.06 10.83
C LEU A 240 12.49 3.04 10.40
N SER A 241 12.62 4.33 10.70
CA SER A 241 11.71 5.37 10.20
C SER A 241 11.65 5.46 8.66
N ILE A 242 12.70 5.02 7.95
CA ILE A 242 12.72 4.94 6.47
C ILE A 242 12.86 3.51 5.97
N ASP A 243 13.74 2.70 6.56
CA ASP A 243 13.92 1.31 6.13
C ASP A 243 12.67 0.47 6.41
N GLY A 244 11.94 0.80 7.48
CA GLY A 244 10.65 0.19 7.76
C GLY A 244 9.58 0.52 6.72
N ILE A 245 9.65 1.68 6.05
CA ILE A 245 8.76 2.00 4.92
C ILE A 245 9.08 1.11 3.72
N LYS A 246 10.36 0.85 3.46
CA LYS A 246 10.77 -0.08 2.38
C LYS A 246 10.30 -1.49 2.68
N GLU A 247 10.48 -1.94 3.92
CA GLU A 247 9.99 -3.25 4.37
C GLU A 247 8.46 -3.35 4.25
N LEU A 248 7.73 -2.31 4.69
CA LEU A 248 6.27 -2.22 4.53
C LEU A 248 5.85 -2.38 3.07
N VAL A 249 6.50 -1.67 2.14
CA VAL A 249 6.20 -1.75 0.70
C VAL A 249 6.45 -3.16 0.15
N ILE A 250 7.52 -3.82 0.60
CA ILE A 250 7.88 -5.18 0.19
C ILE A 250 6.88 -6.20 0.77
N GLU A 251 6.56 -6.13 2.06
CA GLU A 251 5.61 -7.03 2.70
C GLU A 251 4.21 -6.86 2.11
N SER A 252 3.80 -5.62 1.85
CA SER A 252 2.55 -5.31 1.16
C SER A 252 2.47 -5.98 -0.22
N ARG A 253 3.60 -6.09 -0.93
CA ARG A 253 3.67 -6.82 -2.22
C ARG A 253 3.55 -8.32 -2.00
N GLY A 254 4.19 -8.87 -0.97
CA GLY A 254 4.06 -10.27 -0.59
C GLY A 254 2.60 -10.66 -0.33
N GLU A 255 1.92 -9.91 0.54
CA GLU A 255 0.50 -10.09 0.83
C GLU A 255 -0.38 -9.93 -0.40
N TRP A 256 -0.10 -8.92 -1.21
CA TRP A 256 -0.85 -8.69 -2.44
C TRP A 256 -0.71 -9.85 -3.43
N LEU A 257 0.50 -10.38 -3.64
CA LEU A 257 0.72 -11.54 -4.50
C LEU A 257 0.02 -12.80 -3.98
N ARG A 258 0.08 -13.08 -2.67
CA ARG A 258 -0.65 -14.22 -2.07
C ARG A 258 -2.16 -14.13 -2.32
N LYS A 259 -2.71 -12.92 -2.37
CA LYS A 259 -4.14 -12.67 -2.64
C LYS A 259 -4.51 -12.65 -4.14
N HIS A 260 -3.57 -12.36 -5.06
CA HIS A 260 -3.88 -11.98 -6.44
C HIS A 260 -3.09 -12.73 -7.54
N GLU A 261 -2.12 -13.58 -7.21
CA GLU A 261 -1.47 -14.43 -8.23
C GLU A 261 -2.46 -15.46 -8.83
N PRO A 262 -2.35 -15.77 -10.14
CA PRO A 262 -1.29 -15.37 -11.08
C PRO A 262 -1.65 -14.16 -11.98
N LEU A 263 -2.76 -13.46 -11.73
CA LEU A 263 -3.34 -12.50 -12.69
C LEU A 263 -2.70 -11.12 -12.72
N HIS A 264 -1.93 -10.79 -11.68
CA HIS A 264 -1.47 -9.44 -11.45
C HIS A 264 -0.03 -9.51 -10.93
N ASN A 265 0.97 -9.58 -11.81
CA ASN A 265 2.38 -9.35 -11.41
C ASN A 265 2.95 -8.09 -12.07
N TRP A 266 2.15 -7.04 -12.16
CA TRP A 266 2.60 -5.75 -12.66
C TRP A 266 3.22 -4.88 -11.58
N VAL A 267 3.05 -5.20 -10.29
CA VAL A 267 3.77 -4.55 -9.19
C VAL A 267 5.19 -5.11 -9.16
N THR A 268 5.99 -4.73 -10.16
CA THR A 268 7.37 -5.19 -10.30
C THR A 268 8.31 -4.39 -9.37
N PRO A 269 9.53 -4.87 -9.10
CA PRO A 269 10.53 -4.07 -8.39
C PRO A 269 10.77 -2.69 -9.01
N LEU A 270 10.71 -2.59 -10.34
CA LEU A 270 10.80 -1.30 -11.06
C LEU A 270 9.63 -0.37 -10.68
N ARG A 271 8.39 -0.88 -10.61
CA ARG A 271 7.25 -0.06 -10.17
C ARG A 271 7.35 0.33 -8.71
N LEU A 272 7.87 -0.56 -7.85
CA LEU A 272 8.12 -0.21 -6.45
C LEU A 272 9.18 0.89 -6.31
N GLN A 273 10.21 0.90 -7.17
CA GLN A 273 11.17 1.98 -7.22
C GLN A 273 10.51 3.30 -7.67
N VAL A 274 9.66 3.27 -8.70
CA VAL A 274 8.88 4.45 -9.13
C VAL A 274 7.95 4.93 -8.01
N LEU A 275 7.31 4.01 -7.29
CA LEU A 275 6.49 4.31 -6.11
C LEU A 275 7.31 5.04 -5.05
N LEU A 276 8.45 4.50 -4.61
CA LEU A 276 9.29 5.13 -3.60
C LEU A 276 9.81 6.50 -4.04
N GLN A 277 10.19 6.63 -5.31
CA GLN A 277 10.58 7.90 -5.91
C GLN A 277 9.44 8.92 -5.88
N TYR A 278 8.21 8.48 -6.14
CA TYR A 278 7.04 9.33 -6.10
C TYR A 278 6.64 9.71 -4.67
N VAL A 279 6.67 8.76 -3.73
CA VAL A 279 6.49 8.99 -2.29
C VAL A 279 7.47 10.05 -1.80
N ARG A 280 8.77 9.91 -2.11
CA ARG A 280 9.79 10.89 -1.75
C ARG A 280 9.44 12.30 -2.25
N ASN A 281 9.03 12.41 -3.52
CA ASN A 281 8.71 13.70 -4.12
C ASN A 281 7.46 14.33 -3.47
N LEU A 282 6.41 13.54 -3.19
CA LEU A 282 5.21 14.01 -2.49
C LEU A 282 5.51 14.44 -1.05
N THR A 283 6.34 13.69 -0.33
CA THR A 283 6.78 14.02 1.02
C THR A 283 7.50 15.37 1.06
N LEU A 284 8.42 15.60 0.10
CA LEU A 284 9.12 16.89 -0.03
C LEU A 284 8.19 18.04 -0.40
N MET A 285 7.21 17.82 -1.30
CA MET A 285 6.20 18.82 -1.64
C MET A 285 5.34 19.22 -0.43
N ASN A 286 5.14 18.32 0.53
CA ASN A 286 4.44 18.57 1.78
C ASN A 286 5.35 19.11 2.90
N ALA A 287 6.58 19.53 2.58
CA ALA A 287 7.58 20.03 3.55
C ALA A 287 7.87 19.06 4.71
N ARG A 288 7.85 17.75 4.43
CA ARG A 288 8.19 16.67 5.37
C ARG A 288 9.44 15.93 4.92
N LEU A 289 10.03 15.14 5.83
CA LEU A 289 11.15 14.25 5.51
C LEU A 289 10.70 12.78 5.46
N THR A 290 9.70 12.41 6.24
CA THR A 290 9.07 11.09 6.29
C THR A 290 7.66 11.11 5.71
N PRO A 291 7.25 10.05 5.00
CA PRO A 291 5.91 9.98 4.41
C PRO A 291 4.83 9.66 5.46
N ASP A 292 3.68 10.32 5.37
CA ASP A 292 2.48 9.92 6.12
C ASP A 292 1.76 8.74 5.42
N LEU A 293 0.87 8.04 6.14
CA LEU A 293 0.10 6.91 5.59
C LEU A 293 -0.69 7.31 4.34
N TYR A 294 -1.22 8.54 4.32
CA TYR A 294 -1.98 9.05 3.18
C TYR A 294 -1.11 9.15 1.93
N THR A 295 0.10 9.68 2.05
CA THR A 295 1.08 9.83 0.97
C THR A 295 1.49 8.47 0.42
N LEU A 296 1.73 7.50 1.30
CA LEU A 296 2.02 6.11 0.91
C LEU A 296 0.85 5.50 0.13
N ALA A 297 -0.37 5.61 0.66
CA ALA A 297 -1.56 5.03 0.04
C ALA A 297 -1.93 5.72 -1.28
N LEU A 298 -1.80 7.04 -1.37
CA LEU A 298 -2.03 7.81 -2.60
C LEU A 298 -1.04 7.42 -3.69
N ALA A 299 0.26 7.37 -3.36
CA ALA A 299 1.30 6.94 -4.28
C ALA A 299 1.08 5.50 -4.75
N ALA A 300 0.74 4.59 -3.82
CA ALA A 300 0.41 3.20 -4.12
C ALA A 300 -0.78 3.09 -5.07
N LYS A 301 -1.83 3.89 -4.85
CA LYS A 301 -3.01 3.91 -5.72
C LYS A 301 -2.64 4.36 -7.13
N GLN A 302 -1.84 5.41 -7.25
CA GLN A 302 -1.51 6.01 -8.55
C GLN A 302 -0.47 5.21 -9.36
N VAL A 303 0.45 4.50 -8.70
CA VAL A 303 1.50 3.73 -9.37
C VAL A 303 1.13 2.25 -9.58
N CYS A 304 0.44 1.66 -8.59
CA CYS A 304 0.19 0.22 -8.54
C CYS A 304 -1.31 -0.17 -8.58
N GLY A 305 -2.21 0.81 -8.42
CA GLY A 305 -3.67 0.61 -8.45
C GLY A 305 -4.29 0.41 -7.06
N ASP A 306 -5.62 0.42 -7.01
CA ASP A 306 -6.39 0.34 -5.77
C ASP A 306 -6.11 -0.93 -4.95
N THR A 307 -5.91 -2.09 -5.60
CA THR A 307 -5.72 -3.37 -4.87
C THR A 307 -4.42 -3.40 -4.07
N TYR A 308 -3.33 -2.90 -4.66
CA TYR A 308 -2.06 -2.80 -3.95
C TYR A 308 -2.12 -1.72 -2.86
N ALA A 309 -2.77 -0.58 -3.12
CA ALA A 309 -2.98 0.46 -2.12
C ALA A 309 -3.77 -0.04 -0.90
N VAL A 310 -4.82 -0.84 -1.12
CA VAL A 310 -5.56 -1.50 -0.03
C VAL A 310 -4.66 -2.45 0.75
N SER A 311 -3.87 -3.28 0.06
CA SER A 311 -2.92 -4.18 0.72
C SER A 311 -1.91 -3.40 1.57
N LEU A 312 -1.39 -2.28 1.06
CA LEU A 312 -0.46 -1.44 1.81
C LEU A 312 -1.08 -0.84 3.06
N VAL A 313 -2.31 -0.34 2.98
CA VAL A 313 -3.03 0.22 4.13
C VAL A 313 -3.37 -0.87 5.15
N GLU A 314 -3.69 -2.09 4.71
CA GLU A 314 -3.88 -3.24 5.60
C GLU A 314 -2.57 -3.62 6.31
N THR A 315 -1.48 -3.77 5.57
CA THR A 315 -0.16 -4.11 6.12
C THR A 315 0.33 -3.04 7.09
N ALA A 316 0.15 -1.75 6.79
CA ALA A 316 0.57 -0.65 7.66
C ALA A 316 -0.10 -0.68 9.06
N LYS A 317 -1.28 -1.30 9.16
CA LYS A 317 -2.04 -1.44 10.41
C LYS A 317 -1.69 -2.69 11.21
N LEU A 318 -0.85 -3.57 10.68
CA LEU A 318 -0.50 -4.81 11.34
C LEU A 318 0.47 -4.55 12.50
N TYR A 319 0.17 -5.15 13.64
CA TYR A 319 1.09 -5.25 14.77
C TYR A 319 0.94 -6.65 15.37
N PRO A 320 1.77 -7.63 14.94
CA PRO A 320 1.61 -9.05 15.27
C PRO A 320 1.65 -9.41 16.76
N PHE A 321 2.06 -8.50 17.65
CA PHE A 321 2.09 -8.76 19.09
C PHE A 321 0.76 -8.43 19.80
N GLN A 322 -0.20 -7.83 19.10
CA GLN A 322 -1.50 -7.49 19.68
C GLN A 322 -2.54 -8.53 19.28
N HIS A 323 -3.08 -9.24 20.27
CA HIS A 323 -4.26 -10.10 20.14
C HIS A 323 -5.13 -9.93 21.37
N ILE A 324 -6.19 -9.14 21.25
CA ILE A 324 -7.07 -8.76 22.36
C ILE A 324 -8.51 -9.08 21.98
N ASP A 325 -9.21 -9.76 22.90
CA ASP A 325 -10.63 -10.04 22.74
C ASP A 325 -11.44 -8.74 22.73
N ASP A 326 -12.44 -8.67 21.85
CA ASP A 326 -13.25 -7.47 21.67
C ASP A 326 -13.98 -7.04 22.96
N GLN A 327 -14.21 -7.96 23.90
CA GLN A 327 -14.87 -7.65 25.19
C GLN A 327 -13.90 -7.06 26.23
N GLU A 328 -12.59 -7.30 26.08
CA GLU A 328 -11.57 -6.89 27.06
C GLU A 328 -10.80 -5.63 26.63
N GLY A 329 -10.76 -5.36 25.32
CA GLY A 329 -10.01 -4.25 24.76
C GLY A 329 -10.77 -2.93 24.68
N ALA A 330 -10.08 -1.83 24.94
CA ALA A 330 -10.54 -0.48 24.59
C ALA A 330 -10.42 -0.24 23.07
N ALA A 331 -11.46 0.34 22.49
CA ALA A 331 -11.50 0.69 21.07
C ALA A 331 -11.35 2.20 20.89
N PHE A 332 -10.35 2.61 20.11
CA PHE A 332 -10.06 4.01 19.83
C PHE A 332 -10.51 4.43 18.42
N GLY A 333 -10.97 5.67 18.33
CA GLY A 333 -11.23 6.40 17.10
C GLY A 333 -10.72 7.84 17.22
N VAL A 334 -11.33 8.75 16.49
CA VAL A 334 -10.89 10.16 16.43
C VAL A 334 -11.37 10.92 17.65
N GLY A 335 -10.46 11.19 18.59
CA GLY A 335 -10.78 11.92 19.83
C GLY A 335 -11.87 11.24 20.68
N LYS A 336 -12.16 9.96 20.41
CA LYS A 336 -13.17 9.16 21.11
C LYS A 336 -12.64 7.77 21.38
N ALA A 337 -13.02 7.21 22.51
CA ALA A 337 -12.78 5.81 22.83
C ALA A 337 -14.02 5.15 23.44
N SER A 338 -14.07 3.83 23.33
CA SER A 338 -15.00 2.97 24.05
C SER A 338 -14.20 2.03 24.94
N PHE A 339 -14.49 2.03 26.23
CA PHE A 339 -13.86 1.17 27.22
C PHE A 339 -14.70 -0.09 27.49
N PRO A 340 -14.10 -1.19 27.99
CA PRO A 340 -14.81 -2.45 28.27
C PRO A 340 -16.04 -2.33 29.18
N ALA A 341 -16.07 -1.33 30.07
CA ALA A 341 -17.21 -1.05 30.95
C ALA A 341 -18.45 -0.52 30.21
N GLY A 342 -18.34 -0.23 28.91
CA GLY A 342 -19.42 0.32 28.08
C GLY A 342 -19.37 1.84 27.92
N ASP A 343 -18.48 2.51 28.65
CA ASP A 343 -18.32 3.95 28.60
C ASP A 343 -17.74 4.37 27.25
N VAL A 344 -18.41 5.33 26.60
CA VAL A 344 -17.95 5.97 25.38
C VAL A 344 -17.75 7.44 25.68
N GLY A 345 -16.54 7.92 25.46
CA GLY A 345 -16.18 9.28 25.88
C GLY A 345 -15.20 9.97 24.94
N VAL A 346 -15.09 11.28 25.12
CA VAL A 346 -14.03 12.08 24.51
C VAL A 346 -12.72 11.74 25.22
N VAL A 347 -11.66 11.47 24.45
CA VAL A 347 -10.34 11.13 25.00
C VAL A 347 -9.30 12.18 24.64
N LYS A 348 -8.44 12.52 25.60
CA LYS A 348 -7.32 13.45 25.45
C LYS A 348 -5.99 12.76 25.75
N ASN A 349 -5.03 12.87 24.85
CA ASN A 349 -3.73 12.22 25.00
C ASN A 349 -2.77 13.14 25.79
N ARG A 350 -2.22 12.65 26.92
CA ARG A 350 -1.24 13.40 27.72
C ARG A 350 0.15 13.48 27.09
N LEU A 351 0.45 12.56 26.18
CA LEU A 351 1.70 12.49 25.42
C LEU A 351 1.39 12.67 23.94
N GLU A 352 0.58 13.68 23.62
CA GLU A 352 0.18 13.99 22.25
C GLU A 352 1.38 14.44 21.41
N GLY A 353 1.53 13.82 20.24
CA GLY A 353 2.60 14.12 19.28
C GLY A 353 2.19 15.18 18.26
N ALA A 354 2.72 15.06 17.06
CA ALA A 354 2.36 15.95 15.96
C ALA A 354 0.86 15.80 15.59
N PRO A 355 0.17 16.90 15.22
CA PRO A 355 -1.25 16.86 14.90
C PRO A 355 -1.53 15.97 13.68
N VAL A 356 -2.59 15.17 13.79
CA VAL A 356 -3.05 14.26 12.73
C VAL A 356 -4.19 14.90 11.95
N VAL A 357 -4.14 14.81 10.62
CA VAL A 357 -5.17 15.37 9.73
C VAL A 357 -5.93 14.24 9.02
N TRP A 358 -7.25 14.34 9.07
CA TRP A 358 -8.14 13.45 8.34
C TRP A 358 -8.13 13.76 6.85
N LYS A 359 -7.80 12.74 6.06
CA LYS A 359 -7.79 12.83 4.59
C LYS A 359 -8.63 11.70 4.00
N ASN A 360 -9.42 12.04 2.99
CA ASN A 360 -10.23 11.06 2.27
C ASN A 360 -9.44 10.53 1.06
N LEU A 361 -9.31 9.20 0.97
CA LEU A 361 -8.76 8.51 -0.19
C LEU A 361 -9.76 7.45 -0.66
N PRO A 362 -10.47 7.68 -1.78
CA PRO A 362 -11.41 6.68 -2.29
C PRO A 362 -10.63 5.48 -2.83
N LEU A 363 -10.84 4.30 -2.25
CA LEU A 363 -10.21 3.04 -2.68
C LEU A 363 -11.27 2.03 -3.12
N LYS A 364 -11.12 1.48 -4.33
CA LYS A 364 -11.98 0.40 -4.85
C LYS A 364 -11.56 -0.95 -4.26
N ARG A 365 -12.20 -1.37 -3.16
CA ARG A 365 -11.94 -2.68 -2.52
C ARG A 365 -12.49 -3.85 -3.33
N ILE A 366 -11.94 -5.05 -3.11
CA ILE A 366 -12.57 -6.29 -3.60
C ILE A 366 -13.80 -6.55 -2.72
N PRO A 367 -14.96 -6.89 -3.30
CA PRO A 367 -16.13 -7.24 -2.51
C PRO A 367 -15.87 -8.41 -1.57
N GLU A 368 -16.39 -8.34 -0.35
CA GLU A 368 -16.33 -9.44 0.62
C GLU A 368 -16.98 -10.71 0.06
N LYS A 369 -16.50 -11.89 0.50
CA LYS A 369 -16.98 -13.19 0.03
C LYS A 369 -18.49 -13.35 0.19
N GLU A 370 -19.06 -12.84 1.28
CA GLU A 370 -20.51 -12.89 1.54
C GLU A 370 -21.31 -12.18 0.45
N LYS A 371 -20.88 -10.98 0.04
CA LYS A 371 -21.52 -10.22 -1.06
C LYS A 371 -21.38 -10.95 -2.38
N GLN A 372 -20.21 -11.52 -2.66
CA GLN A 372 -20.01 -12.32 -3.87
C GLN A 372 -20.95 -13.53 -3.92
N THR A 373 -21.15 -14.22 -2.80
CA THR A 373 -22.10 -15.35 -2.68
C THR A 373 -23.53 -14.89 -2.94
N GLN A 374 -23.96 -13.76 -2.37
CA GLN A 374 -25.29 -13.20 -2.60
C GLN A 374 -25.50 -12.86 -4.09
N TRP A 375 -24.50 -12.30 -4.77
CA TRP A 375 -24.60 -12.00 -6.19
C TRP A 375 -24.62 -13.25 -7.06
N ARG A 376 -23.85 -14.28 -6.70
CA ARG A 376 -23.88 -15.59 -7.35
C ARG A 376 -25.27 -16.20 -7.32
N GLN A 377 -25.95 -16.15 -6.17
CA GLN A 377 -27.31 -16.68 -6.02
C GLN A 377 -28.36 -15.95 -6.86
N ARG A 378 -28.13 -14.68 -7.20
CA ARG A 378 -29.02 -13.85 -8.02
C ARG A 378 -28.69 -13.89 -9.52
N TRP A 379 -27.69 -14.68 -9.92
CA TRP A 379 -27.26 -14.75 -11.31
C TRP A 379 -28.29 -15.46 -12.19
N ASN A 380 -28.63 -14.85 -13.33
CA ASN A 380 -29.53 -15.45 -14.32
C ASN A 380 -28.71 -15.81 -15.57
N PRO A 381 -28.61 -17.09 -15.96
CA PRO A 381 -27.80 -17.51 -17.10
C PRO A 381 -28.42 -17.17 -18.47
N PHE A 382 -29.71 -16.81 -18.54
CA PHE A 382 -30.45 -16.70 -19.80
C PHE A 382 -30.33 -15.36 -20.53
N GLY A 383 -29.51 -14.42 -20.03
CA GLY A 383 -29.42 -13.06 -20.58
C GLY A 383 -28.06 -12.42 -20.42
N ILE A 384 -26.97 -13.14 -20.68
CA ILE A 384 -25.61 -12.60 -20.54
C ILE A 384 -25.23 -11.67 -21.70
N CYS A 385 -24.41 -10.66 -21.43
CA CYS A 385 -23.83 -9.79 -22.46
C CYS A 385 -22.44 -9.29 -22.06
N SER A 386 -21.70 -8.77 -23.03
CA SER A 386 -20.37 -8.19 -22.85
C SER A 386 -20.41 -6.76 -22.29
N TRP A 387 -19.26 -6.29 -21.82
CA TRP A 387 -19.05 -4.91 -21.40
C TRP A 387 -18.42 -4.06 -22.54
N PRO A 388 -19.17 -3.11 -23.15
CA PRO A 388 -18.73 -2.45 -24.39
C PRO A 388 -17.36 -1.75 -24.35
N PRO A 389 -16.92 -1.11 -23.25
CA PRO A 389 -15.56 -0.55 -23.16
C PRO A 389 -14.44 -1.58 -23.27
N GLU A 390 -14.68 -2.84 -22.89
CA GLU A 390 -13.72 -3.93 -23.07
C GLU A 390 -13.75 -4.45 -24.51
N ASP A 391 -14.94 -4.52 -25.11
CA ASP A 391 -15.12 -4.90 -26.51
C ASP A 391 -14.36 -3.94 -27.44
N ARG A 392 -14.51 -2.62 -27.26
CA ARG A 392 -13.74 -1.63 -28.05
C ARG A 392 -12.22 -1.80 -27.90
N ARG A 393 -11.76 -2.16 -26.70
CA ARG A 393 -10.34 -2.33 -26.41
C ARG A 393 -9.78 -3.57 -27.11
N ILE A 394 -10.50 -4.69 -27.04
CA ILE A 394 -10.08 -5.93 -27.67
C ILE A 394 -10.13 -5.82 -29.19
N GLU A 395 -11.10 -5.09 -29.75
CA GLU A 395 -11.17 -4.81 -31.20
C GLU A 395 -10.07 -3.88 -31.69
N SER A 396 -9.73 -2.83 -30.92
CA SER A 396 -8.59 -1.97 -31.23
C SER A 396 -7.30 -2.79 -31.28
N PHE A 397 -7.13 -3.72 -30.34
CA PHE A 397 -5.98 -4.61 -30.31
C PHE A 397 -5.97 -5.64 -31.46
N ASN A 398 -7.12 -6.24 -31.75
CA ASN A 398 -7.31 -7.14 -32.90
C ASN A 398 -6.92 -6.46 -34.22
N THR A 399 -7.33 -5.20 -34.41
CA THR A 399 -6.96 -4.38 -35.58
C THR A 399 -5.44 -4.21 -35.68
N HIS A 400 -4.79 -3.83 -34.58
CA HIS A 400 -3.33 -3.68 -34.54
C HIS A 400 -2.58 -4.99 -34.86
N VAL A 401 -3.08 -6.13 -34.37
CA VAL A 401 -2.50 -7.44 -34.67
C VAL A 401 -2.70 -7.83 -36.14
N ARG A 402 -3.86 -7.51 -36.73
CA ARG A 402 -4.15 -7.73 -38.14
C ARG A 402 -3.20 -6.94 -39.04
N GLU A 403 -3.00 -5.67 -38.77
CA GLU A 403 -2.03 -4.82 -39.48
C GLU A 403 -0.61 -5.38 -39.38
N THR A 404 -0.21 -5.80 -38.17
CA THR A 404 1.09 -6.45 -37.94
C THR A 404 1.23 -7.74 -38.75
N ALA A 405 0.18 -8.56 -38.81
CA ALA A 405 0.18 -9.79 -39.59
C ALA A 405 0.29 -9.52 -41.10
N GLN A 406 -0.43 -8.52 -41.60
CA GLN A 406 -0.35 -8.09 -43.00
C GLN A 406 1.05 -7.58 -43.36
N ALA A 407 1.68 -6.79 -42.48
CA ALA A 407 3.05 -6.33 -42.67
C ALA A 407 4.05 -7.50 -42.71
N LEU A 408 3.87 -8.52 -41.86
CA LEU A 408 4.70 -9.74 -41.87
C LEU A 408 4.53 -10.56 -43.16
N ILE A 409 3.31 -10.62 -43.72
CA ILE A 409 3.08 -11.25 -45.03
C ILE A 409 3.86 -10.50 -46.13
N GLY A 410 3.75 -9.17 -46.15
CA GLY A 410 4.45 -8.31 -47.11
C GLY A 410 5.97 -8.49 -47.04
N ALA A 411 6.54 -8.44 -45.82
CA ALA A 411 7.97 -8.63 -45.61
C ALA A 411 8.47 -10.02 -46.08
N GLY A 412 7.64 -11.06 -46.00
CA GLY A 412 7.97 -12.40 -46.52
C GLY A 412 7.97 -12.51 -48.05
N LEU A 413 7.40 -11.53 -48.75
CA LEU A 413 7.39 -11.43 -50.21
C LEU A 413 8.45 -10.45 -50.74
N ALA A 414 9.24 -9.85 -49.85
CA ALA A 414 10.27 -8.88 -50.20
C ALA A 414 11.27 -9.50 -51.17
N ARG A 415 11.52 -8.80 -52.28
CA ARG A 415 12.52 -9.17 -53.29
C ARG A 415 13.70 -8.23 -53.18
N SER A 416 14.89 -8.80 -53.31
CA SER A 416 16.12 -8.03 -53.35
C SER A 416 16.50 -7.82 -54.81
N GLU A 417 16.59 -6.58 -55.24
CA GLU A 417 16.97 -6.21 -56.60
C GLU A 417 18.21 -5.33 -56.61
N LYS A 418 18.97 -5.37 -57.71
CA LYS A 418 20.14 -4.52 -57.88
C LYS A 418 19.73 -3.05 -57.91
N PHE A 419 20.39 -2.23 -57.12
CA PHE A 419 20.20 -0.79 -57.09
C PHE A 419 20.54 -0.19 -58.45
N THR A 420 19.57 0.52 -59.03
CA THR A 420 19.73 1.24 -60.30
C THR A 420 19.52 2.74 -60.09
N SER A 421 18.33 3.14 -59.67
CA SER A 421 17.95 4.56 -59.57
C SER A 421 17.08 4.93 -58.36
N SER A 422 16.53 3.96 -57.62
CA SER A 422 15.66 4.21 -56.46
C SER A 422 16.02 3.28 -55.30
N LEU A 423 15.92 3.81 -54.08
CA LEU A 423 16.12 3.04 -52.84
C LEU A 423 14.95 2.10 -52.52
N LYS A 424 13.84 2.16 -53.28
CA LYS A 424 12.61 1.38 -53.06
C LYS A 424 12.20 1.42 -51.57
N ASP A 425 12.08 0.27 -50.91
CA ASP A 425 11.70 0.14 -49.50
C ASP A 425 12.90 0.04 -48.54
N GLY A 426 14.12 0.27 -49.04
CA GLY A 426 15.36 0.35 -48.26
C GLY A 426 16.48 -0.57 -48.75
N LEU A 427 17.68 -0.41 -48.21
CA LEU A 427 18.86 -1.20 -48.60
C LEU A 427 18.78 -2.64 -48.05
N ASP A 428 19.03 -3.64 -48.91
CA ASP A 428 19.25 -5.01 -48.45
C ASP A 428 20.70 -5.23 -48.04
N ILE A 429 21.00 -4.93 -46.78
CA ILE A 429 22.35 -5.05 -46.22
C ILE A 429 22.89 -6.48 -46.39
N ARG A 430 22.09 -7.52 -46.17
CA ARG A 430 22.58 -8.92 -46.25
C ARG A 430 22.91 -9.31 -47.68
N GLU A 431 22.01 -9.04 -48.62
CA GLU A 431 22.24 -9.41 -50.03
C GLU A 431 23.35 -8.54 -50.66
N THR A 432 23.47 -7.28 -50.22
CA THR A 432 24.58 -6.40 -50.59
C THR A 432 25.92 -6.95 -50.09
N PHE A 433 26.01 -7.39 -48.83
CA PHE A 433 27.24 -8.02 -48.33
C PHE A 433 27.54 -9.36 -49.02
N ARG A 434 26.51 -10.14 -49.36
CA ARG A 434 26.68 -11.43 -50.04
C ARG A 434 27.27 -11.27 -51.44
N ASN A 435 26.89 -10.19 -52.12
CA ASN A 435 27.36 -9.85 -53.46
C ASN A 435 28.40 -8.71 -53.45
N TRP A 436 29.06 -8.47 -52.32
CA TRP A 436 29.98 -7.33 -52.12
C TRP A 436 31.13 -7.32 -53.15
N TYR A 437 31.61 -8.51 -53.53
CA TYR A 437 32.65 -8.68 -54.56
C TYR A 437 32.26 -8.16 -55.95
N THR A 438 30.97 -7.96 -56.21
CA THR A 438 30.47 -7.41 -57.49
C THR A 438 30.33 -5.88 -57.49
N ASN A 439 30.64 -5.20 -56.37
CA ASN A 439 30.44 -3.76 -56.16
C ASN A 439 29.01 -3.27 -56.46
N ASN A 440 28.02 -4.16 -56.38
CA ASN A 440 26.61 -3.83 -56.59
C ASN A 440 25.89 -3.70 -55.26
N LEU A 441 25.14 -2.61 -55.10
CA LEU A 441 24.21 -2.43 -53.98
C LEU A 441 22.88 -3.11 -54.32
N TYR A 442 22.23 -3.67 -53.31
CA TYR A 442 20.91 -4.29 -53.46
C TYR A 442 19.90 -3.54 -52.59
N VAL A 443 18.70 -3.33 -53.14
CA VAL A 443 17.57 -2.70 -52.47
C VAL A 443 16.41 -3.67 -52.35
N LYS A 444 15.61 -3.51 -51.30
CA LYS A 444 14.41 -4.29 -51.05
C LYS A 444 13.23 -3.63 -51.73
N GLU A 445 12.47 -4.44 -52.45
CA GLU A 445 11.12 -4.11 -52.87
C GLU A 445 10.17 -5.01 -52.09
N ILE A 446 9.32 -4.39 -51.29
CA ILE A 446 8.22 -5.02 -50.60
C ILE A 446 7.00 -4.81 -51.49
N PRO A 447 6.57 -5.82 -52.27
CA PRO A 447 5.38 -5.67 -53.09
C PRO A 447 4.17 -5.36 -52.20
N PRO A 448 3.17 -4.60 -52.69
CA PRO A 448 1.94 -4.34 -51.93
C PRO A 448 1.35 -5.67 -51.48
N SER A 449 1.05 -5.76 -50.17
CA SER A 449 0.68 -6.99 -49.48
C SER A 449 -0.54 -7.65 -50.11
N ARG A 450 -0.32 -8.64 -50.98
CA ARG A 450 -1.36 -9.53 -51.50
C ARG A 450 -1.64 -10.62 -50.47
N GLY A 451 -2.42 -10.29 -49.46
CA GLY A 451 -2.88 -11.24 -48.45
C GLY A 451 -3.66 -10.55 -47.35
N THR A 452 -4.98 -10.72 -47.35
CA THR A 452 -5.83 -10.28 -46.24
C THR A 452 -5.79 -11.31 -45.11
N VAL A 453 -5.92 -10.81 -43.88
CA VAL A 453 -6.04 -11.62 -42.66
C VAL A 453 -7.36 -11.22 -42.05
N GLU A 454 -8.31 -12.15 -42.04
CA GLU A 454 -9.64 -11.96 -41.45
C GLU A 454 -9.76 -12.61 -40.06
N MET A 455 -8.95 -13.65 -39.81
CA MET A 455 -8.96 -14.43 -38.57
C MET A 455 -7.69 -14.16 -37.77
N VAL A 456 -7.86 -13.76 -36.51
CA VAL A 456 -6.79 -13.58 -35.53
C VAL A 456 -7.07 -14.46 -34.32
N VAL A 457 -6.15 -15.37 -34.00
CA VAL A 457 -6.25 -16.28 -32.86
C VAL A 457 -5.27 -15.83 -31.77
N PHE A 458 -5.75 -15.67 -30.55
CA PHE A 458 -4.97 -15.41 -29.34
C PHE A 458 -4.97 -16.63 -28.44
N LEU A 459 -3.78 -17.09 -28.05
CA LEU A 459 -3.59 -18.15 -27.08
C LEU A 459 -2.79 -17.56 -25.91
N PHE A 460 -3.44 -17.37 -24.77
CA PHE A 460 -2.83 -16.74 -23.60
C PHE A 460 -2.18 -17.77 -22.67
N ASP A 461 -2.81 -18.94 -22.52
CA ASP A 461 -2.36 -20.02 -21.63
C ASP A 461 -2.12 -21.30 -22.42
N LEU A 462 -0.91 -21.87 -22.29
CA LEU A 462 -0.46 -23.04 -23.07
C LEU A 462 0.43 -23.99 -22.24
N PRO A 463 0.05 -25.27 -22.09
CA PRO A 463 -1.20 -25.89 -22.55
C PRO A 463 -2.41 -25.36 -21.76
N ALA A 464 -3.57 -25.26 -22.41
CA ALA A 464 -4.78 -24.83 -21.72
C ALA A 464 -5.34 -25.98 -20.86
N ASP A 465 -5.65 -25.71 -19.59
CA ASP A 465 -6.28 -26.67 -18.69
C ASP A 465 -7.81 -26.69 -18.90
N PRO A 466 -8.41 -27.81 -19.37
CA PRO A 466 -9.85 -27.93 -19.57
C PRO A 466 -10.68 -27.84 -18.27
N GLN A 467 -10.09 -28.14 -17.11
CA GLN A 467 -10.77 -28.02 -15.82
C GLN A 467 -10.86 -26.56 -15.35
N LYS A 468 -9.85 -25.75 -15.70
CA LYS A 468 -9.82 -24.31 -15.43
C LYS A 468 -10.70 -23.53 -16.42
N TYR A 469 -10.64 -23.86 -17.70
CA TYR A 469 -11.33 -23.14 -18.77
C TYR A 469 -12.60 -23.84 -19.24
N THR A 470 -13.63 -23.82 -18.39
CA THR A 470 -14.89 -24.54 -18.64
C THR A 470 -15.93 -23.73 -19.40
N PHE A 471 -15.81 -22.39 -19.44
CA PHE A 471 -16.74 -21.54 -20.18
C PHE A 471 -16.25 -21.36 -21.61
N CYS A 472 -16.92 -22.06 -22.54
CA CYS A 472 -16.61 -22.03 -23.96
C CYS A 472 -17.85 -21.59 -24.74
N THR A 473 -17.72 -20.56 -25.57
CA THR A 473 -18.85 -20.04 -26.35
C THR A 473 -18.38 -19.19 -27.54
N THR A 474 -19.34 -18.82 -28.38
CA THR A 474 -19.18 -17.90 -29.51
C THR A 474 -20.08 -16.69 -29.29
N TRP A 475 -19.48 -15.51 -29.23
CA TRP A 475 -20.15 -14.21 -29.14
C TRP A 475 -20.27 -13.59 -30.53
N TYR A 476 -21.48 -13.13 -30.83
CA TYR A 476 -21.80 -12.47 -32.09
C TYR A 476 -21.70 -10.96 -31.92
N ALA A 477 -21.18 -10.32 -32.95
CA ALA A 477 -21.08 -8.86 -33.03
C ALA A 477 -22.46 -8.20 -32.87
N GLU A 478 -22.57 -7.22 -31.98
CA GLU A 478 -23.77 -6.36 -31.88
C GLU A 478 -23.73 -5.24 -32.93
N HIS A 479 -22.53 -4.88 -33.41
CA HIS A 479 -22.28 -3.79 -34.35
C HIS A 479 -21.40 -4.25 -35.53
N GLU A 480 -21.51 -3.62 -36.71
CA GLU A 480 -20.75 -3.99 -37.91
C GLU A 480 -19.22 -3.81 -37.76
N GLU A 481 -18.80 -2.96 -36.84
CA GLU A 481 -17.39 -2.69 -36.52
C GLU A 481 -16.79 -3.73 -35.56
N GLU A 482 -17.59 -4.64 -35.00
CA GLU A 482 -17.16 -5.68 -34.07
C GLU A 482 -16.86 -6.99 -34.78
N SER A 483 -15.98 -7.80 -34.21
CA SER A 483 -15.66 -9.14 -34.72
C SER A 483 -16.60 -10.19 -34.12
N THR A 484 -16.85 -11.26 -34.87
CA THR A 484 -17.42 -12.48 -34.26
C THR A 484 -16.32 -13.20 -33.50
N LEU A 485 -16.56 -13.50 -32.22
CA LEU A 485 -15.57 -13.97 -31.27
C LEU A 485 -15.90 -15.39 -30.81
N SER A 486 -14.95 -16.32 -30.85
CA SER A 486 -15.10 -17.62 -30.17
C SER A 486 -13.97 -17.82 -29.18
N PHE A 487 -14.25 -18.34 -27.99
CA PHE A 487 -13.28 -18.38 -26.91
C PHE A 487 -13.52 -19.50 -25.90
N TYR A 488 -12.48 -19.77 -25.12
CA TYR A 488 -12.54 -20.53 -23.87
C TYR A 488 -11.99 -19.67 -22.72
N SER A 489 -12.68 -19.68 -21.58
CA SER A 489 -12.37 -18.88 -20.40
C SER A 489 -12.73 -19.57 -19.10
N THR A 490 -12.32 -18.98 -17.98
CA THR A 490 -12.78 -19.40 -16.64
C THR A 490 -14.31 -19.29 -16.52
N PRO A 491 -14.94 -20.12 -15.66
CA PRO A 491 -16.39 -20.16 -15.53
C PRO A 491 -16.99 -18.83 -15.06
N ILE A 492 -18.18 -18.52 -15.59
CA ILE A 492 -19.00 -17.44 -15.06
C ILE A 492 -19.36 -17.79 -13.62
N GLY A 493 -19.12 -16.83 -12.73
CA GLY A 493 -19.54 -16.90 -11.34
C GLY A 493 -18.48 -17.35 -10.36
N GLU A 494 -17.26 -17.66 -10.81
CA GLU A 494 -16.11 -17.88 -9.93
C GLU A 494 -15.77 -16.60 -9.16
N GLN A 495 -15.70 -15.46 -9.86
CA GLN A 495 -15.35 -14.16 -9.29
C GLN A 495 -16.40 -13.08 -9.65
N PHE A 496 -17.06 -12.53 -8.63
CA PHE A 496 -17.99 -11.42 -8.80
C PHE A 496 -17.39 -10.10 -8.32
N VAL A 497 -17.33 -9.10 -9.19
CA VAL A 497 -16.83 -7.77 -8.86
C VAL A 497 -17.95 -6.79 -8.50
N GLY A 498 -19.19 -7.12 -8.85
CA GLY A 498 -20.37 -6.33 -8.56
C GLY A 498 -21.68 -7.12 -8.78
N PRO A 499 -22.82 -6.54 -8.39
CA PRO A 499 -24.13 -7.15 -8.63
C PRO A 499 -24.34 -7.33 -10.14
N GLY A 500 -24.51 -8.58 -10.59
CA GLY A 500 -24.67 -8.89 -12.01
C GLY A 500 -23.42 -8.69 -12.86
N VAL A 501 -22.22 -8.57 -12.27
CA VAL A 501 -20.94 -8.42 -12.98
C VAL A 501 -19.98 -9.54 -12.57
N ALA A 502 -19.76 -10.50 -13.47
CA ALA A 502 -18.81 -11.59 -13.28
C ALA A 502 -17.51 -11.30 -14.04
N GLN A 503 -16.37 -11.45 -13.38
CA GLN A 503 -15.05 -11.36 -14.01
C GLN A 503 -14.63 -12.74 -14.51
N CYS A 504 -14.22 -12.82 -15.78
CA CYS A 504 -13.75 -14.03 -16.44
C CYS A 504 -12.38 -13.79 -17.09
N LEU A 505 -11.67 -14.89 -17.37
CA LEU A 505 -10.30 -14.85 -17.88
C LEU A 505 -10.19 -15.71 -19.12
N TYR A 506 -9.80 -15.10 -20.24
CA TYR A 506 -9.51 -15.83 -21.46
C TYR A 506 -8.33 -16.78 -21.26
N GLY A 507 -8.52 -18.04 -21.66
CA GLY A 507 -7.42 -18.96 -21.95
C GLY A 507 -6.96 -18.82 -23.40
N GLY A 508 -7.91 -18.58 -24.30
CA GLY A 508 -7.68 -18.28 -25.71
C GLY A 508 -8.97 -17.91 -26.42
N CYS A 509 -8.84 -17.18 -27.52
CA CYS A 509 -9.96 -16.70 -28.32
C CYS A 509 -9.55 -16.45 -29.78
N PHE A 510 -10.49 -16.48 -30.72
CA PHE A 510 -10.27 -15.97 -32.06
C PHE A 510 -11.30 -14.91 -32.43
N PHE A 511 -10.89 -13.98 -33.28
CA PHE A 511 -11.70 -12.91 -33.83
C PHE A 511 -11.84 -13.09 -35.34
N LEU A 512 -13.07 -13.05 -35.84
CA LEU A 512 -13.41 -13.01 -37.25
C LEU A 512 -13.91 -11.61 -37.64
N PHE A 513 -13.19 -10.98 -38.58
CA PHE A 513 -13.57 -9.69 -39.16
C PHE A 513 -13.38 -9.69 -40.68
N PRO A 514 -14.36 -9.21 -41.48
CA PRO A 514 -15.67 -8.68 -41.08
C PRO A 514 -16.56 -9.70 -40.36
N PRO A 515 -17.52 -9.27 -39.50
CA PRO A 515 -18.35 -10.18 -38.74
C PRO A 515 -19.23 -11.02 -39.65
N ARG A 516 -19.28 -12.33 -39.38
CA ARG A 516 -20.17 -13.29 -40.07
C ARG A 516 -20.71 -14.28 -39.06
N TYR A 517 -21.89 -14.81 -39.34
CA TYR A 517 -22.44 -15.89 -38.53
C TYR A 517 -21.52 -17.11 -38.53
N LEU A 518 -21.12 -17.54 -37.34
CA LEU A 518 -20.34 -18.76 -37.10
C LEU A 518 -21.15 -19.67 -36.18
N PRO A 519 -21.41 -20.92 -36.56
CA PRO A 519 -21.98 -21.86 -35.63
C PRO A 519 -20.99 -22.19 -34.50
N ASP A 520 -21.52 -22.66 -33.37
CA ASP A 520 -20.76 -22.81 -32.14
C ASP A 520 -19.76 -23.98 -32.23
N ILE A 521 -18.51 -23.66 -32.54
CA ILE A 521 -17.40 -24.62 -32.74
C ILE A 521 -17.23 -25.59 -31.56
N TRP A 522 -17.67 -25.20 -30.36
CA TRP A 522 -17.53 -25.99 -29.15
C TRP A 522 -18.52 -27.16 -29.07
N ARG A 523 -19.62 -27.09 -29.83
CA ARG A 523 -20.71 -28.09 -29.84
C ARG A 523 -20.74 -28.91 -31.13
N GLU A 524 -20.04 -28.47 -32.17
CA GLU A 524 -20.04 -29.12 -33.47
C GLU A 524 -19.24 -30.42 -33.49
N ARG A 525 -19.85 -31.47 -34.05
CA ARG A 525 -19.25 -32.80 -34.14
C ARG A 525 -17.93 -32.81 -34.91
N GLU A 526 -17.78 -31.93 -35.91
CA GLU A 526 -16.56 -31.85 -36.72
C GLU A 526 -15.32 -31.48 -35.90
N PHE A 527 -15.48 -30.65 -34.86
CA PHE A 527 -14.36 -30.19 -34.03
C PHE A 527 -14.19 -30.99 -32.73
N MET A 528 -15.12 -31.87 -32.38
CA MET A 528 -15.03 -32.74 -31.20
C MET A 528 -13.87 -33.74 -31.25
N GLN A 529 -13.33 -34.02 -32.44
CA GLN A 529 -12.13 -34.85 -32.63
C GLN A 529 -10.85 -34.21 -32.04
N TYR A 530 -10.86 -32.90 -31.78
CA TYR A 530 -9.73 -32.18 -31.19
C TYR A 530 -9.87 -32.15 -29.66
N HIS A 531 -8.90 -32.75 -28.97
CA HIS A 531 -8.94 -32.99 -27.53
C HIS A 531 -8.48 -31.78 -26.71
N THR A 532 -7.58 -30.95 -27.24
CA THR A 532 -7.12 -29.73 -26.57
C THR A 532 -7.97 -28.52 -26.96
N LEU A 533 -8.12 -27.56 -26.05
CA LEU A 533 -8.92 -26.35 -26.31
C LEU A 533 -8.28 -25.50 -27.41
N GLU A 534 -6.95 -25.37 -27.38
CA GLU A 534 -6.18 -24.64 -28.37
C GLU A 534 -6.30 -25.24 -29.77
N GLU A 535 -6.26 -26.57 -29.92
CA GLU A 535 -6.42 -27.22 -31.23
C GLU A 535 -7.84 -27.07 -31.75
N ARG A 536 -8.85 -27.17 -30.87
CA ARG A 536 -10.25 -26.97 -31.27
C ARG A 536 -10.49 -25.54 -31.74
N LEU A 537 -9.98 -24.55 -31.01
CA LEU A 537 -10.06 -23.14 -31.37
C LEU A 537 -9.34 -22.87 -32.70
N LEU A 538 -8.14 -23.42 -32.90
CA LEU A 538 -7.39 -23.30 -34.15
C LEU A 538 -8.09 -24.00 -35.33
N ALA A 539 -8.67 -25.18 -35.10
CA ALA A 539 -9.41 -25.91 -36.13
C ALA A 539 -10.63 -25.13 -36.61
N GLY A 540 -11.41 -24.57 -35.68
CA GLY A 540 -12.53 -23.68 -36.00
C GLY A 540 -12.07 -22.46 -36.80
N ALA A 541 -11.00 -21.79 -36.35
CA ALA A 541 -10.44 -20.63 -37.07
C ALA A 541 -9.96 -20.99 -38.48
N PHE A 542 -9.30 -22.14 -38.68
CA PHE A 542 -8.82 -22.56 -40.00
C PHE A 542 -9.93 -23.03 -40.93
N PHE A 543 -10.96 -23.69 -40.40
CA PHE A 543 -12.09 -24.15 -41.20
C PHE A 543 -12.95 -22.99 -41.70
N HIS A 544 -13.30 -22.05 -40.80
CA HIS A 544 -14.18 -20.94 -41.12
C HIS A 544 -13.49 -19.76 -41.80
N SER A 545 -12.15 -19.75 -41.87
CA SER A 545 -11.45 -18.75 -42.67
C SER A 545 -11.64 -19.03 -44.16
N GLU A 546 -12.03 -18.03 -44.94
CA GLU A 546 -11.94 -17.99 -46.39
C GLU A 546 -10.53 -17.63 -46.87
N GLN A 547 -9.78 -16.84 -46.08
CA GLN A 547 -8.41 -16.46 -46.42
C GLN A 547 -7.40 -17.58 -46.18
N LYS A 548 -6.28 -17.58 -46.92
CA LYS A 548 -5.21 -18.58 -46.72
C LYS A 548 -4.42 -18.35 -45.45
N ASN A 549 -4.36 -17.11 -44.98
CA ASN A 549 -3.48 -16.66 -43.91
C ASN A 549 -4.29 -16.43 -42.63
N VAL A 550 -3.87 -17.06 -41.53
CA VAL A 550 -4.46 -16.88 -40.20
C VAL A 550 -3.37 -16.41 -39.24
N ALA A 551 -3.60 -15.30 -38.54
CA ALA A 551 -2.67 -14.80 -37.55
C ALA A 551 -2.85 -15.56 -36.23
N VAL A 552 -1.75 -16.02 -35.65
CA VAL A 552 -1.76 -16.72 -34.36
C VAL A 552 -0.79 -16.03 -33.41
N VAL A 553 -1.34 -15.46 -32.35
CA VAL A 553 -0.63 -14.83 -31.25
C VAL A 553 -0.50 -15.81 -30.09
N SER A 554 0.73 -16.16 -29.71
CA SER A 554 0.98 -17.16 -28.67
C SER A 554 2.27 -16.90 -27.90
N PRO A 555 2.39 -17.32 -26.63
CA PRO A 555 3.62 -17.17 -25.84
C PRO A 555 4.77 -18.06 -26.34
N ARG A 556 4.45 -19.09 -27.14
CA ARG A 556 5.41 -20.03 -27.74
C ARG A 556 5.25 -20.07 -29.26
N PRO A 557 6.28 -20.44 -30.04
CA PRO A 557 6.16 -20.61 -31.49
C PRO A 557 5.16 -21.74 -31.85
N PRO A 558 4.55 -21.71 -33.05
CA PRO A 558 3.56 -22.72 -33.43
C PRO A 558 4.09 -24.15 -33.40
N LEU A 559 3.38 -25.02 -32.68
CA LEU A 559 3.72 -26.43 -32.54
C LEU A 559 3.63 -27.17 -33.88
N ALA A 560 4.32 -28.31 -33.98
CA ALA A 560 4.27 -29.16 -35.17
C ALA A 560 2.83 -29.63 -35.47
N ALA A 561 2.07 -30.00 -34.42
CA ALA A 561 0.66 -30.38 -34.52
C ALA A 561 -0.19 -29.26 -35.15
N TRP A 562 0.01 -28.00 -34.74
CA TRP A 562 -0.73 -26.86 -35.29
C TRP A 562 -0.39 -26.59 -36.76
N LYS A 563 0.88 -26.78 -37.15
CA LYS A 563 1.30 -26.66 -38.56
C LYS A 563 0.68 -27.76 -39.43
N LEU A 564 0.58 -28.98 -38.92
CA LEU A 564 -0.10 -30.09 -39.60
C LEU A 564 -1.60 -29.81 -39.72
N LEU A 565 -2.22 -29.31 -38.66
CA LEU A 565 -3.62 -28.90 -38.65
C LEU A 565 -3.90 -27.81 -39.69
N ALA A 566 -3.07 -26.76 -39.74
CA ALA A 566 -3.19 -25.72 -40.75
C ALA A 566 -3.07 -26.28 -42.19
N ARG A 567 -2.13 -27.21 -42.42
CA ARG A 567 -1.98 -27.88 -43.73
C ARG A 567 -3.22 -28.71 -44.11
N LYS A 568 -3.85 -29.41 -43.16
CA LYS A 568 -5.11 -30.16 -43.36
C LYS A 568 -6.20 -29.26 -43.95
N TYR A 569 -6.34 -28.03 -43.43
CA TYR A 569 -7.31 -27.04 -43.90
C TYR A 569 -6.77 -26.11 -45.02
N ARG A 570 -5.59 -26.42 -45.59
CA ARG A 570 -4.92 -25.61 -46.63
C ARG A 570 -4.69 -24.14 -46.21
N LYS A 571 -4.44 -23.91 -44.92
CA LYS A 571 -4.14 -22.61 -44.31
C LYS A 571 -2.66 -22.47 -43.96
N LYS A 572 -2.22 -21.22 -43.78
CA LYS A 572 -0.88 -20.83 -43.35
C LYS A 572 -0.98 -19.99 -42.08
N ILE A 573 -0.22 -20.40 -41.06
CA ILE A 573 -0.11 -19.67 -39.79
C ILE A 573 0.89 -18.53 -39.95
N ILE A 574 0.49 -17.33 -39.53
CA ILE A 574 1.39 -16.18 -39.33
C ILE A 574 1.65 -16.05 -37.82
N PRO A 575 2.82 -16.49 -37.33
CA PRO A 575 3.11 -16.46 -35.90
C PRO A 575 3.49 -15.05 -35.45
N ILE A 576 2.84 -14.60 -34.37
CA ILE A 576 3.16 -13.36 -33.68
C ILE A 576 3.45 -13.72 -32.21
N PRO A 577 4.69 -13.55 -31.72
CA PRO A 577 4.99 -13.83 -30.31
C PRO A 577 4.21 -12.89 -29.39
N LEU A 578 3.58 -13.44 -28.34
CA LEU A 578 2.88 -12.64 -27.33
C LEU A 578 3.82 -11.67 -26.60
N SER A 579 5.11 -12.01 -26.50
CA SER A 579 6.17 -11.17 -25.93
C SER A 579 6.45 -9.87 -26.68
N ARG A 580 5.86 -9.68 -27.88
CA ARG A 580 5.87 -8.38 -28.58
C ARG A 580 5.01 -7.33 -27.88
N PHE A 581 4.08 -7.75 -27.02
CA PHE A 581 3.16 -6.88 -26.31
C PHE A 581 3.57 -6.76 -24.83
N SER A 582 3.25 -5.63 -24.20
CA SER A 582 3.53 -5.46 -22.77
C SER A 582 2.67 -6.42 -21.94
N GLN A 583 3.24 -7.00 -20.87
CA GLN A 583 2.51 -7.94 -20.01
C GLN A 583 1.23 -7.31 -19.43
N GLN A 584 1.27 -6.02 -19.07
CA GLN A 584 0.09 -5.30 -18.59
C GLN A 584 -1.02 -5.24 -19.64
N LEU A 585 -0.68 -5.00 -20.91
CA LEU A 585 -1.66 -4.98 -21.99
C LEU A 585 -2.27 -6.38 -22.16
N VAL A 586 -1.44 -7.43 -22.14
CA VAL A 586 -1.88 -8.82 -22.25
C VAL A 586 -2.81 -9.21 -21.09
N ASP A 587 -2.43 -8.93 -19.85
CA ASP A 587 -3.24 -9.22 -18.66
C ASP A 587 -4.58 -8.47 -18.70
N ARG A 588 -4.56 -7.20 -19.15
CA ARG A 588 -5.76 -6.38 -19.30
C ARG A 588 -6.68 -6.88 -20.41
N LEU A 589 -6.15 -7.48 -21.47
CA LEU A 589 -6.94 -8.09 -22.55
C LEU A 589 -7.47 -9.46 -22.17
N ARG A 590 -6.74 -10.18 -21.32
CA ARG A 590 -7.14 -11.51 -20.82
C ARG A 590 -8.33 -11.43 -19.88
N VAL A 591 -8.49 -10.32 -19.16
CA VAL A 591 -9.59 -10.09 -18.23
C VAL A 591 -10.76 -9.44 -18.95
N PHE A 592 -11.94 -10.03 -18.84
CA PHE A 592 -13.19 -9.47 -19.36
C PHE A 592 -14.33 -9.69 -18.39
N HIS A 593 -15.40 -8.91 -18.52
CA HIS A 593 -16.56 -8.98 -17.66
C HIS A 593 -17.80 -9.43 -18.42
N VAL A 594 -18.45 -10.46 -17.88
CA VAL A 594 -19.76 -10.91 -18.32
C VAL A 594 -20.81 -10.24 -17.45
N LEU A 595 -21.80 -9.65 -18.08
CA LEU A 595 -22.89 -8.92 -17.42
C LEU A 595 -24.18 -9.72 -17.47
N ASN A 596 -24.93 -9.72 -16.37
CA ASN A 596 -26.26 -10.32 -16.24
C ASN A 596 -27.35 -9.43 -16.86
N GLY A 597 -27.23 -9.17 -18.16
CA GLY A 597 -28.19 -8.39 -18.95
C GLY A 597 -27.76 -6.95 -19.23
N LYS A 598 -28.36 -6.37 -20.28
CA LYS A 598 -28.01 -5.03 -20.78
C LYS A 598 -28.24 -3.91 -19.76
N VAL A 599 -29.18 -4.09 -18.82
CA VAL A 599 -29.46 -3.11 -17.74
C VAL A 599 -28.24 -2.88 -16.86
N VAL A 600 -27.42 -3.92 -16.64
CA VAL A 600 -26.20 -3.85 -15.83
C VAL A 600 -25.17 -2.89 -16.44
N ARG A 601 -25.18 -2.69 -17.77
CA ARG A 601 -24.26 -1.75 -18.45
C ARG A 601 -24.35 -0.32 -17.88
N SER A 602 -25.51 0.09 -17.36
CA SER A 602 -25.71 1.42 -16.77
C SER A 602 -24.89 1.68 -15.50
N TYR A 603 -24.50 0.64 -14.76
CA TYR A 603 -23.79 0.79 -13.48
C TYR A 603 -22.54 -0.11 -13.35
N ALA A 604 -22.26 -1.00 -14.31
CA ALA A 604 -21.11 -1.90 -14.31
C ALA A 604 -19.78 -1.15 -14.12
N GLY A 605 -19.62 0.04 -14.73
CA GLY A 605 -18.42 0.87 -14.61
C GLY A 605 -18.09 1.33 -13.18
N ARG A 606 -19.04 1.30 -12.25
CA ARG A 606 -18.77 1.57 -10.82
C ARG A 606 -17.96 0.46 -10.17
N PHE A 607 -18.13 -0.77 -10.64
CA PHE A 607 -17.54 -1.99 -10.09
C PHE A 607 -16.34 -2.47 -10.91
N ILE A 608 -16.41 -2.34 -12.23
CA ILE A 608 -15.32 -2.69 -13.14
C ILE A 608 -14.17 -1.68 -12.93
N ARG A 609 -12.96 -2.23 -12.79
CA ARG A 609 -11.74 -1.46 -12.59
C ARG A 609 -11.11 -1.20 -13.95
N GLU A 610 -10.83 0.06 -14.26
CA GLU A 610 -9.90 0.37 -15.35
C GLU A 610 -8.49 0.10 -14.83
N MET A 611 -7.84 -0.95 -15.35
CA MET A 611 -6.46 -1.34 -15.02
C MET A 611 -5.42 -0.56 -15.81
#